data_AF-A0A7X3A5N8-F1
#
_entry.id   AF-A0A7X3A5N8-F1
#
_cell.length_a   1.000
_cell.length_b   1.000
_cell.length_c   1.000
_cell.angle_alpha   90.00
_cell.angle_beta   90.00
_cell.angle_gamma   90.00
#
_symmetry.space_group_name_H-M   'P 1'
#
loop_
_entity.id
_entity.type
_entity.pdbx_description
1 polymer ?
#
loop_
_entity_poly.entity_id
_entity_poly.type
_entity_poly.pdbx_seq_one_letter_code
_entity_poly.pdbx_strand_id
1 'polypeptide(L)'
;MQLSKRTIGIGIVLICVAVGVLIGVRGYSATINKLYGNDEASIAEVIMSIDGYKGKTIEILGITDLNDEYRVAAFLSDSKPAYIQFSKNKAGNYEWIHIETQDTSLAIFSPSAPFDDKPKFLIVTSRDNDIAKMQVEVNGELVEQKIEPIKAAAVWMDLPETSEKSYTFSHYRYYDADGNLVEA
;
A
#
# COMPACT_ATOMS: atom_id res chain seq x y z
N MET A 1 -47.95 19.90 36.04
CA MET A 1 -48.31 19.86 34.61
C MET A 1 -47.99 18.47 34.08
N GLN A 2 -48.99 17.57 34.01
CA GLN A 2 -48.77 16.22 33.48
C GLN A 2 -48.83 16.26 31.95
N LEU A 3 -47.73 15.93 31.27
CA LEU A 3 -47.73 15.77 29.83
C LEU A 3 -48.66 14.62 29.44
N SER A 4 -49.56 14.86 28.49
CA SER A 4 -50.46 13.81 28.01
C SER A 4 -49.64 12.69 27.34
N LYS A 5 -50.10 11.43 27.47
CA LYS A 5 -49.45 10.29 26.80
C LYS A 5 -49.27 10.51 25.28
N ARG A 6 -50.15 11.30 24.66
CA ARG A 6 -50.04 11.72 23.25
C ARG A 6 -48.85 12.65 23.00
N THR A 7 -48.61 13.61 23.90
CA THR A 7 -47.48 14.54 23.79
C THR A 7 -46.14 13.82 24.00
N ILE A 8 -46.10 12.83 24.90
CA ILE A 8 -44.92 11.96 25.10
C ILE A 8 -44.67 11.10 23.85
N GLY A 9 -45.72 10.50 23.27
CA GLY A 9 -45.62 9.71 22.05
C GLY A 9 -45.13 10.50 20.84
N ILE A 10 -45.65 11.72 20.63
CA ILE A 10 -45.19 12.61 19.56
C ILE A 10 -43.72 13.02 19.76
N GLY A 11 -43.32 13.31 21.01
CA GLY A 11 -41.93 13.63 21.34
C GLY A 11 -40.97 12.48 21.01
N ILE A 12 -41.32 11.24 21.35
CA ILE A 12 -40.51 10.05 21.02
C ILE A 12 -40.38 9.86 19.51
N VAL A 13 -41.48 10.00 18.75
CA VAL A 13 -41.46 9.86 17.29
C VAL A 13 -40.53 10.91 16.65
N LEU A 14 -40.59 12.17 17.10
CA LEU A 14 -39.72 13.23 16.59
C LEU A 14 -38.23 12.96 16.89
N ILE A 15 -37.91 12.44 18.08
CA ILE A 15 -36.55 12.04 18.44
C ILE A 15 -36.06 10.90 17.54
N CYS A 16 -36.87 9.87 17.31
CA CYS A 16 -36.50 8.75 16.42
C CYS A 16 -36.26 9.22 14.98
N VAL A 17 -37.07 10.13 14.46
CA VAL A 17 -36.87 10.72 13.12
C VAL A 17 -35.59 11.54 13.08
N ALA A 18 -35.32 12.38 14.08
CA ALA A 18 -34.10 13.18 14.14
C ALA A 18 -32.83 12.31 14.19
N VAL A 19 -32.86 11.23 14.99
CA VAL A 19 -31.76 10.25 15.07
C VAL A 19 -31.60 9.52 13.73
N GLY A 20 -32.70 9.09 13.09
CA GLY A 20 -32.66 8.45 11.78
C GLY A 20 -32.07 9.35 10.69
N VAL A 21 -32.43 10.64 10.68
CA VAL A 21 -31.86 11.63 9.75
C VAL A 21 -30.38 11.85 10.03
N LEU A 22 -29.96 11.96 11.28
CA LEU A 22 -28.53 12.11 11.64
C LEU A 22 -27.70 10.90 11.20
N ILE A 23 -28.22 9.69 11.38
CA ILE A 23 -27.55 8.46 10.92
C ILE A 23 -27.51 8.43 9.38
N GLY A 24 -28.61 8.76 8.72
CA GLY A 24 -28.70 8.81 7.26
C GLY A 24 -27.75 9.83 6.62
N VAL A 25 -27.66 11.04 7.18
CA VAL A 25 -26.75 12.10 6.70
C VAL A 25 -25.29 11.70 6.89
N ARG A 26 -24.93 11.10 8.03
CA ARG A 26 -23.56 10.59 8.26
C ARG A 26 -23.20 9.46 7.30
N GLY A 27 -24.11 8.50 7.10
CA GLY A 27 -23.91 7.40 6.15
C GLY A 27 -23.78 7.88 4.70
N TYR A 28 -24.59 8.85 4.29
CA TYR A 28 -24.55 9.42 2.95
C TYR A 28 -23.27 10.25 2.69
N SER A 29 -22.86 11.07 3.67
CA SER A 29 -21.63 11.87 3.56
C SER A 29 -20.37 11.01 3.53
N ALA A 30 -20.34 9.86 4.21
CA ALA A 30 -19.23 8.92 4.16
C ALA A 30 -19.03 8.31 2.77
N THR A 31 -20.11 8.13 2.01
CA THR A 31 -20.07 7.56 0.66
C THR A 31 -19.59 8.56 -0.40
N ILE A 32 -19.96 9.85 -0.26
CA ILE A 32 -19.54 10.91 -1.22
C ILE A 32 -18.07 11.31 -1.02
N ASN A 33 -17.54 11.18 0.21
CA ASN A 33 -16.18 11.60 0.54
C ASN A 33 -15.17 10.44 0.59
N LYS A 34 -15.48 9.28 -0.02
CA LYS A 34 -14.53 8.17 -0.05
C LYS A 34 -13.36 8.54 -0.97
N LEU A 35 -12.15 8.60 -0.41
CA LEU A 35 -10.92 8.84 -1.16
C LEU A 35 -10.52 7.59 -1.94
N TYR A 36 -10.04 7.79 -3.17
CA TYR A 36 -9.63 6.71 -4.07
C TYR A 36 -8.21 6.97 -4.58
N GLY A 37 -7.46 5.91 -4.90
CA GLY A 37 -6.10 5.97 -5.45
C GLY A 37 -6.04 5.98 -6.98
N ASN A 38 -6.88 6.80 -7.62
CA ASN A 38 -7.04 6.82 -9.08
C ASN A 38 -5.89 7.51 -9.81
N ASP A 39 -5.17 8.40 -9.14
CA ASP A 39 -4.00 9.10 -9.67
C ASP A 39 -2.99 9.38 -8.54
N GLU A 40 -1.81 9.89 -8.88
CA GLU A 40 -0.73 10.12 -7.93
C GLU A 40 -1.13 11.06 -6.77
N ALA A 41 -1.84 12.14 -7.08
CA ALA A 41 -2.28 13.09 -6.06
C ALA A 41 -3.30 12.46 -5.12
N SER A 42 -4.26 11.74 -5.69
CA SER A 42 -5.29 11.06 -4.90
C SER A 42 -4.73 9.89 -4.09
N ILE A 43 -3.68 9.19 -4.57
CA ILE A 43 -2.93 8.19 -3.81
C ILE A 43 -2.26 8.83 -2.60
N ALA A 44 -1.58 9.96 -2.78
CA ALA A 44 -0.94 10.67 -1.67
C ALA A 44 -1.96 11.12 -0.61
N GLU A 45 -3.13 11.62 -1.04
CA GLU A 45 -4.24 11.95 -0.13
C GLU A 45 -4.76 10.73 0.63
N VAL A 46 -4.93 9.58 -0.04
CA VAL A 46 -5.31 8.33 0.61
C VAL A 46 -4.27 7.96 1.66
N ILE A 47 -2.99 7.94 1.33
CA ILE A 47 -1.91 7.61 2.27
C ILE A 47 -1.96 8.54 3.49
N MET A 48 -2.02 9.86 3.28
CA MET A 48 -2.07 10.85 4.37
C MET A 48 -3.33 10.77 5.22
N SER A 49 -4.42 10.18 4.71
CA SER A 49 -5.65 9.96 5.47
C SER A 49 -5.55 8.79 6.47
N ILE A 50 -4.61 7.86 6.26
CA ILE A 50 -4.43 6.64 7.06
C ILE A 50 -3.69 6.97 8.37
N ASP A 51 -4.19 6.42 9.48
CA ASP A 51 -3.54 6.56 10.80
C ASP A 51 -2.12 5.98 10.76
N GLY A 52 -1.16 6.72 11.34
CA GLY A 52 0.27 6.40 11.25
C GLY A 52 1.00 7.02 10.06
N TYR A 53 0.28 7.61 9.10
CA TYR A 53 0.83 8.33 7.94
C TYR A 53 0.44 9.81 7.89
N LYS A 54 -0.55 10.22 8.69
CA LYS A 54 -0.95 11.63 8.87
C LYS A 54 0.24 12.52 9.22
N GLY A 55 0.43 13.56 8.41
CA GLY A 55 1.49 14.56 8.61
C GLY A 55 2.90 14.11 8.20
N LYS A 56 3.05 12.89 7.66
CA LYS A 56 4.32 12.43 7.08
C LYS A 56 4.56 13.03 5.71
N THR A 57 5.83 13.13 5.33
CA THR A 57 6.24 13.45 3.97
C THR A 57 6.07 12.21 3.10
N ILE A 58 5.30 12.33 2.02
CA ILE A 58 5.04 11.25 1.06
C ILE A 58 5.72 11.59 -0.26
N GLU A 59 6.54 10.68 -0.75
CA GLU A 59 7.15 10.75 -2.08
C GLU A 59 6.78 9.50 -2.88
N ILE A 60 5.92 9.64 -3.88
CA ILE A 60 5.57 8.52 -4.76
C ILE A 60 6.72 8.26 -5.73
N LEU A 61 7.19 7.01 -5.77
CA LEU A 61 8.33 6.59 -6.59
C LEU A 61 7.89 5.88 -7.88
N GLY A 62 6.72 5.25 -7.85
CA GLY A 62 6.16 4.56 -8.99
C GLY A 62 4.78 4.01 -8.70
N ILE A 63 3.96 3.93 -9.74
CA ILE A 63 2.62 3.35 -9.72
C ILE A 63 2.59 2.25 -10.77
N THR A 64 2.10 1.07 -10.40
CA THR A 64 2.00 -0.08 -11.29
C THR A 64 0.61 -0.69 -11.16
N ASP A 65 -0.07 -0.81 -12.29
CA ASP A 65 -1.34 -1.52 -12.41
C ASP A 65 -1.06 -3.01 -12.68
N LEU A 66 -1.74 -3.89 -11.96
CA LEU A 66 -1.60 -5.35 -12.03
C LEU A 66 -2.95 -5.96 -12.43
N ASN A 67 -2.97 -6.63 -13.58
CA ASN A 67 -4.09 -7.38 -14.16
C ASN A 67 -5.42 -6.62 -14.17
N ASP A 68 -5.38 -5.30 -14.39
CA ASP A 68 -6.51 -4.36 -14.37
C ASP A 68 -7.33 -4.28 -13.06
N GLU A 69 -7.09 -5.16 -12.09
CA GLU A 69 -7.81 -5.26 -10.82
C GLU A 69 -7.08 -4.60 -9.66
N TYR A 70 -5.75 -4.58 -9.67
CA TYR A 70 -4.94 -4.06 -8.57
C TYR A 70 -4.05 -2.92 -9.02
N ARG A 71 -3.74 -2.03 -8.07
CA ARG A 71 -2.76 -0.98 -8.25
C ARG A 71 -1.83 -0.98 -7.05
N VAL A 72 -0.53 -0.89 -7.31
CA VAL A 72 0.50 -0.77 -6.29
C VAL A 72 1.22 0.54 -6.51
N ALA A 73 1.31 1.35 -5.46
CA ALA A 73 2.16 2.54 -5.45
C ALA A 73 3.30 2.33 -4.44
N ALA A 74 4.52 2.39 -4.95
CA ALA A 74 5.73 2.43 -4.14
C ALA A 74 6.00 3.88 -3.75
N PHE A 75 6.36 4.12 -2.49
CA PHE A 75 6.60 5.46 -1.98
C PHE A 75 7.60 5.50 -0.84
N LEU A 76 8.06 6.70 -0.49
CA LEU A 76 8.76 6.95 0.76
C LEU A 76 7.85 7.66 1.76
N SER A 77 7.85 7.17 3.00
CA SER A 77 7.17 7.74 4.15
C SER A 77 8.23 8.31 5.10
N ASP A 78 8.42 9.62 5.13
CA ASP A 78 9.55 10.26 5.82
C ASP A 78 10.90 9.64 5.44
N SER A 79 11.13 9.48 4.14
CA SER A 79 12.32 8.83 3.56
C SER A 79 12.45 7.33 3.84
N LYS A 80 11.44 6.67 4.43
CA LYS A 80 11.43 5.22 4.64
C LYS A 80 10.69 4.48 3.53
N PRO A 81 11.25 3.41 2.94
CA PRO A 81 10.60 2.58 1.94
C PRO A 81 9.22 2.07 2.38
N ALA A 82 8.23 2.22 1.49
CA ALA A 82 6.86 1.82 1.74
C ALA A 82 6.13 1.44 0.44
N TYR A 83 5.02 0.73 0.57
CA TYR A 83 4.05 0.59 -0.51
C TYR A 83 2.62 0.59 -0.01
N ILE A 84 1.72 0.97 -0.90
CA ILE A 84 0.28 0.86 -0.72
C ILE A 84 -0.31 0.08 -1.90
N GLN A 85 -1.26 -0.79 -1.60
CA GLN A 85 -1.98 -1.58 -2.60
C GLN A 85 -3.46 -1.23 -2.58
N PHE A 86 -4.04 -1.18 -3.77
CA PHE A 86 -5.44 -0.91 -4.02
C PHE A 86 -6.10 -2.03 -4.82
N SER A 87 -7.41 -2.20 -4.65
CA SER A 87 -8.28 -3.01 -5.51
C SER A 87 -9.29 -2.11 -6.22
N LYS A 88 -9.53 -2.38 -7.50
CA LYS A 88 -10.47 -1.65 -8.34
C LYS A 88 -11.90 -2.11 -8.06
N ASN A 89 -12.75 -1.17 -7.67
CA ASN A 89 -14.17 -1.45 -7.46
C ASN A 89 -14.95 -1.46 -8.79
N LYS A 90 -16.23 -1.86 -8.73
CA LYS A 90 -17.12 -1.94 -9.91
C LYS A 90 -17.34 -0.61 -10.63
N ALA A 91 -17.09 0.52 -9.97
CA ALA A 91 -17.17 1.85 -10.56
C ALA A 91 -15.85 2.29 -11.23
N GLY A 92 -14.83 1.43 -11.20
CA GLY A 92 -13.51 1.70 -11.76
C GLY A 92 -12.57 2.47 -10.84
N ASN A 93 -12.95 2.72 -9.57
CA ASN A 93 -12.12 3.44 -8.62
C ASN A 93 -11.25 2.50 -7.78
N TYR A 94 -10.05 2.96 -7.42
CA TYR A 94 -9.09 2.18 -6.64
C TYR A 94 -9.24 2.43 -5.14
N GLU A 95 -9.60 1.39 -4.39
CA GLU A 95 -9.77 1.42 -2.93
C GLU A 95 -8.57 0.74 -2.26
N TRP A 96 -7.94 1.40 -1.28
CA TRP A 96 -6.78 0.80 -0.62
C TRP A 96 -7.18 -0.44 0.18
N ILE A 97 -6.35 -1.46 0.12
CA ILE A 97 -6.56 -2.74 0.81
C ILE A 97 -5.40 -3.12 1.72
N HIS A 98 -4.20 -2.59 1.47
CA HIS A 98 -3.01 -2.84 2.28
C HIS A 98 -2.02 -1.68 2.18
N ILE A 99 -1.29 -1.43 3.26
CA ILE A 99 -0.21 -0.45 3.30
C ILE A 99 0.82 -0.87 4.34
N GLU A 100 2.10 -0.74 4.02
CA GLU A 100 3.19 -0.98 4.97
C GLU A 100 4.43 -0.14 4.67
N THR A 101 5.23 0.09 5.71
CA THR A 101 6.50 0.82 5.68
C THR A 101 7.54 0.01 6.43
N GLN A 102 8.79 0.04 5.99
CA GLN A 102 9.92 -0.61 6.68
C GLN A 102 10.94 0.43 7.15
N ASP A 103 11.50 0.22 8.33
CA ASP A 103 12.52 1.11 8.91
C ASP A 103 13.94 0.74 8.47
N THR A 104 14.15 0.66 7.16
CA THR A 104 15.43 0.35 6.51
C THR A 104 15.65 1.30 5.33
N SER A 105 16.83 1.31 4.72
CA SER A 105 17.08 2.09 3.49
C SER A 105 16.71 1.33 2.20
N LEU A 106 16.59 0.01 2.30
CA LEU A 106 16.10 -0.89 1.26
C LEU A 106 15.07 -1.84 1.86
N ALA A 107 13.92 -1.97 1.20
CA ALA A 107 12.88 -2.91 1.59
C ALA A 107 12.42 -3.75 0.41
N ILE A 108 12.10 -5.01 0.69
CA ILE A 108 11.51 -5.94 -0.27
C ILE A 108 10.08 -6.21 0.17
N PHE A 109 9.14 -6.01 -0.74
CA PHE A 109 7.72 -6.14 -0.53
C PHE A 109 7.15 -7.21 -1.46
N SER A 110 6.13 -7.91 -0.95
CA SER A 110 5.36 -8.90 -1.71
C SER A 110 3.89 -8.48 -1.79
N PRO A 111 3.52 -7.57 -2.71
CA PRO A 111 2.13 -7.18 -2.91
C PRO A 111 1.25 -8.40 -3.16
N SER A 112 0.09 -8.43 -2.49
CA SER A 112 -0.87 -9.53 -2.55
C SER A 112 -1.74 -9.40 -3.80
N ALA A 113 -1.15 -9.54 -4.98
CA ALA A 113 -1.89 -9.61 -6.23
C ALA A 113 -1.60 -10.95 -6.90
N PRO A 114 -2.59 -11.62 -7.52
CA PRO A 114 -2.29 -12.63 -8.49
C PRO A 114 -1.49 -11.91 -9.58
N PHE A 115 -0.22 -12.22 -9.76
CA PHE A 115 0.46 -11.82 -10.99
C PHE A 115 -0.01 -12.81 -12.04
N ASP A 116 -0.47 -12.31 -13.20
CA ASP A 116 -1.17 -13.14 -14.19
C ASP A 116 -0.39 -14.40 -14.58
N ASP A 117 0.95 -14.44 -14.43
CA ASP A 117 1.71 -15.69 -14.56
C ASP A 117 3.04 -15.76 -13.77
N LYS A 118 3.55 -14.66 -13.19
CA LYS A 118 4.87 -14.65 -12.52
C LYS A 118 4.88 -13.76 -11.29
N PRO A 119 5.08 -14.30 -10.08
CA PRO A 119 5.16 -13.47 -8.90
C PRO A 119 6.37 -12.54 -9.01
N LYS A 120 6.18 -11.31 -8.56
CA LYS A 120 7.23 -10.29 -8.53
C LYS A 120 7.37 -9.75 -7.13
N PHE A 121 8.59 -9.40 -6.77
CA PHE A 121 8.84 -8.56 -5.60
C PHE A 121 9.01 -7.11 -6.00
N LEU A 122 8.52 -6.24 -5.13
CA LEU A 122 8.75 -4.82 -5.21
C LEU A 122 9.90 -4.48 -4.27
N ILE A 123 11.01 -4.00 -4.82
CA ILE A 123 12.13 -3.46 -4.06
C ILE A 123 11.97 -1.94 -4.04
N VAL A 124 12.01 -1.36 -2.85
CA VAL A 124 11.95 0.10 -2.67
C VAL A 124 13.19 0.54 -1.91
N THR A 125 13.89 1.53 -2.47
CA THR A 125 15.07 2.14 -1.85
C THR A 125 14.84 3.61 -1.55
N SER A 126 15.48 4.09 -0.50
CA SER A 126 15.59 5.50 -0.15
C SER A 126 16.94 6.09 -0.56
N ARG A 127 17.10 7.41 -0.43
CA ARG A 127 18.31 8.13 -0.88
C ARG A 127 19.58 7.82 -0.07
N ASP A 128 19.44 7.20 1.09
CA ASP A 128 20.53 6.76 1.96
C ASP A 128 20.93 5.29 1.73
N ASN A 129 20.30 4.57 0.79
CA ASN A 129 20.69 3.22 0.42
C ASN A 129 22.01 3.21 -0.35
N ASP A 130 23.04 2.54 0.16
CA ASP A 130 24.35 2.35 -0.49
C ASP A 130 24.46 1.01 -1.24
N ILE A 131 23.48 0.12 -1.10
CA ILE A 131 23.43 -1.16 -1.81
C ILE A 131 23.26 -0.94 -3.32
N ALA A 132 24.19 -1.49 -4.10
CA ALA A 132 24.17 -1.45 -5.55
C ALA A 132 23.73 -2.79 -6.17
N LYS A 133 23.80 -3.89 -5.41
CA LYS A 133 23.36 -5.21 -5.87
C LYS A 133 22.80 -6.03 -4.72
N MET A 134 21.70 -6.71 -5.00
CA MET A 134 21.14 -7.77 -4.16
C MET A 134 21.25 -9.11 -4.88
N GLN A 135 21.57 -10.15 -4.13
CA GLN A 135 21.43 -11.54 -4.53
C GLN A 135 20.49 -12.23 -3.55
N VAL A 136 19.67 -13.14 -4.06
CA VAL A 136 18.82 -14.01 -3.26
C VAL A 136 18.70 -15.35 -3.94
N GLU A 137 18.72 -16.43 -3.17
CA GLU A 137 18.41 -17.75 -3.67
C GLU A 137 16.90 -17.99 -3.58
N VAL A 138 16.27 -18.23 -4.72
CA VAL A 138 14.84 -18.46 -4.89
C VAL A 138 14.63 -19.86 -5.42
N ASN A 139 14.07 -20.76 -4.60
CA ASN A 139 13.89 -22.17 -4.95
C ASN A 139 15.20 -22.86 -5.42
N GLY A 140 16.36 -22.48 -4.85
CA GLY A 140 17.67 -23.00 -5.24
C GLY A 140 18.33 -22.26 -6.41
N GLU A 141 17.62 -21.34 -7.08
CA GLU A 141 18.18 -20.53 -8.16
C GLU A 141 18.66 -19.17 -7.65
N LEU A 142 19.89 -18.79 -8.01
CA LEU A 142 20.42 -17.48 -7.66
C LEU A 142 19.83 -16.39 -8.56
N VAL A 143 19.08 -15.48 -7.96
CA VAL A 143 18.56 -14.28 -8.61
C VAL A 143 19.43 -13.10 -8.21
N GLU A 144 19.85 -12.31 -9.21
CA GLU A 144 20.57 -11.06 -8.99
C GLU A 144 19.72 -9.87 -9.42
N GLN A 145 19.66 -8.84 -8.59
CA GLN A 145 19.01 -7.58 -8.90
C GLN A 145 19.99 -6.41 -8.71
N LYS A 146 20.18 -5.64 -9.78
CA LYS A 146 20.94 -4.38 -9.72
C LYS A 146 20.06 -3.29 -9.17
N ILE A 147 20.65 -2.45 -8.34
CA ILE A 147 20.01 -1.32 -7.65
C ILE A 147 20.89 -0.10 -7.87
N GLU A 148 20.28 1.05 -8.12
CA GLU A 148 21.03 2.31 -8.17
C GLU A 148 21.27 2.81 -6.74
N PRO A 149 22.53 2.90 -6.26
CA PRO A 149 22.83 3.39 -4.93
C PRO A 149 22.57 4.91 -4.84
N ILE A 150 22.31 5.40 -3.62
CA ILE A 150 22.07 6.81 -3.27
C ILE A 150 20.90 7.40 -4.07
N LYS A 151 19.89 6.57 -4.35
CA LYS A 151 18.72 6.96 -5.14
C LYS A 151 17.45 6.34 -4.58
N ALA A 152 16.43 7.19 -4.42
CA ALA A 152 15.09 6.72 -4.16
C ALA A 152 14.51 6.08 -5.41
N ALA A 153 14.14 4.81 -5.35
CA ALA A 153 13.66 4.07 -6.51
C ALA A 153 12.73 2.94 -6.11
N ALA A 154 11.87 2.56 -7.05
CA ALA A 154 11.02 1.38 -6.99
C ALA A 154 11.36 0.48 -8.16
N VAL A 155 11.73 -0.78 -7.88
CA VAL A 155 12.14 -1.75 -8.89
C VAL A 155 11.37 -3.05 -8.67
N TRP A 156 10.79 -3.57 -9.74
CA TRP A 156 10.16 -4.88 -9.71
C TRP A 156 11.18 -5.95 -10.10
N MET A 157 11.35 -6.95 -9.23
CA MET A 157 12.19 -8.11 -9.47
C MET A 157 11.30 -9.29 -9.87
N ASP A 158 11.60 -9.86 -11.03
CA ASP A 158 10.98 -11.11 -11.50
C ASP A 158 11.50 -12.29 -10.69
N LEU A 159 10.59 -13.16 -10.27
CA LEU A 159 10.95 -14.44 -9.65
C LEU A 159 11.05 -15.53 -10.73
N PRO A 160 11.98 -16.49 -10.59
CA PRO A 160 12.10 -17.62 -11.50
C PRO A 160 10.80 -18.43 -11.53
N GLU A 161 10.45 -18.97 -12.69
CA GLU A 161 9.29 -19.85 -12.80
C GLU A 161 9.51 -21.11 -11.96
N THR A 162 8.47 -21.59 -11.31
CA THR A 162 8.52 -22.85 -10.56
C THR A 162 7.25 -23.66 -10.83
N SER A 163 7.42 -24.98 -10.86
CA SER A 163 6.28 -25.92 -10.85
C SER A 163 5.74 -26.16 -9.44
N GLU A 164 6.42 -25.65 -8.42
CA GLU A 164 5.97 -25.70 -7.03
C GLU A 164 4.89 -24.66 -6.72
N LYS A 165 4.10 -24.91 -5.68
CA LYS A 165 3.02 -23.99 -5.25
C LYS A 165 3.50 -22.83 -4.38
N SER A 166 4.79 -22.80 -4.06
CA SER A 166 5.38 -21.86 -3.11
C SER A 166 6.79 -21.47 -3.53
N TYR A 167 7.25 -20.34 -3.00
CA TYR A 167 8.62 -19.87 -3.15
C TYR A 167 9.33 -19.94 -1.80
N THR A 168 10.56 -20.45 -1.82
CA THR A 168 11.49 -20.41 -0.70
C THR A 168 12.58 -19.40 -1.01
N PHE A 169 12.86 -18.51 -0.07
CA PHE A 169 13.88 -17.48 -0.19
C PHE A 169 14.96 -17.72 0.85
N SER A 170 16.22 -17.70 0.44
CA SER A 170 17.36 -17.93 1.32
C SER A 170 18.62 -17.22 0.85
N HIS A 171 19.65 -17.19 1.70
CA HIS A 171 20.99 -16.69 1.39
C HIS A 171 21.00 -15.30 0.72
N TYR A 172 20.27 -14.35 1.31
CA TYR A 172 20.31 -12.95 0.87
C TYR A 172 21.75 -12.45 0.96
N ARG A 173 22.22 -11.72 -0.04
CA ARG A 173 23.52 -11.03 0.00
C ARG A 173 23.38 -9.66 -0.62
N TYR A 174 23.92 -8.66 0.04
CA TYR A 174 23.88 -7.28 -0.40
C TYR A 174 25.29 -6.78 -0.64
N TYR A 175 25.49 -6.06 -1.73
CA TYR A 175 26.80 -5.56 -2.15
C TYR A 175 26.75 -4.06 -2.41
N ASP A 176 27.83 -3.37 -2.04
CA ASP A 176 28.04 -1.96 -2.36
C ASP A 176 28.42 -1.75 -3.84
N ALA A 177 28.64 -0.49 -4.22
CA ALA A 177 29.02 -0.10 -5.59
C ALA A 177 30.40 -0.63 -6.02
N ASP A 178 31.30 -0.92 -5.06
CA ASP A 178 32.63 -1.46 -5.31
C ASP A 178 32.61 -3.00 -5.39
N GLY A 179 31.47 -3.63 -5.09
CA GLY A 179 31.27 -5.07 -5.12
C GLY A 179 31.65 -5.77 -3.81
N ASN A 180 31.85 -5.02 -2.72
CA ASN A 180 32.09 -5.61 -1.41
C ASN A 180 30.78 -6.10 -0.80
N LEU A 181 30.83 -7.23 -0.11
CA LEU A 181 29.69 -7.76 0.64
C LEU A 181 29.44 -6.88 1.87
N VAL A 182 28.22 -6.33 1.96
CA VAL A 182 27.77 -5.47 3.07
C VAL A 182 27.03 -6.30 4.12
N GLU A 183 26.15 -7.19 3.67
CA GLU A 183 25.32 -8.05 4.53
C GLU A 183 25.02 -9.38 3.84
N ALA A 184 24.90 -10.47 4.62
CA ALA A 184 24.60 -11.82 4.18
C ALA A 184 23.76 -12.61 5.19
#